data_AF-A0A2C5WU44-F1
#
_entry.id   AF-A0A2C5WU44-F1
#
_cell.length_a   1.000
_cell.length_b   1.000
_cell.length_c   1.000
_cell.angle_alpha   90.00
_cell.angle_beta   90.00
_cell.angle_gamma   90.00
#
_symmetry.space_group_name_H-M   'P 1'
#
loop_
_entity.id
_entity.type
_entity.pdbx_description
1 polymer ?
#
loop_
_entity_poly.entity_id
_entity_poly.type
_entity_poly.pdbx_seq_one_letter_code
_entity_poly.pdbx_strand_id
1 'polypeptide(L)'
;MTSELPPVASASMRTITMAGLAVDVYGLEETSPSATRYSLLWLHHARTRDKSHMTDFANRIIAAWTALPESQDRAVICSAFDQRNHGTRLIDKRANKAWKDGNETHAQDMVGGIVGMVTDTMSLIDVIEGYLFPEDMTKSGSRIDQHMILGKSLGGHTTWQALFKDPRITAGVAIVGCPDFMRLMKDRAQRTKLPTYDPSNDGVTFLGSKHFPPDLVTECRKYDPRGVLFGTTEIPEDISSINDDEKRRITQTLVGKMGGKKVFVTFGGQDKLVPYSMSKPFLDFLSKATASWDGCETVTLKQKVYEEAGHVFTEPMVLDSLEFLCDVMKEGPYKETDVDSRV
;
A
#
# COMPACT_ATOMS: atom_id res chain seq x y z
N MET A 1 15.84 -4.06 8.72
CA MET A 1 15.95 -2.78 7.99
C MET A 1 17.34 -2.22 8.24
N THR A 2 17.68 -1.10 7.62
CA THR A 2 19.03 -0.54 7.43
C THR A 2 19.85 -0.44 8.71
N SER A 3 21.01 -1.11 8.72
CA SER A 3 22.01 -1.06 9.80
C SER A 3 22.72 0.29 9.94
N GLU A 4 22.38 1.29 9.10
CA GLU A 4 23.14 2.53 8.95
C GLU A 4 22.46 3.74 9.61
N LEU A 5 21.14 3.70 9.83
CA LEU A 5 20.45 4.75 10.56
C LEU A 5 20.73 4.65 12.07
N PRO A 6 20.88 5.79 12.78
CA PRO A 6 21.05 5.76 14.23
C PRO A 6 19.88 5.03 14.91
N PRO A 7 20.15 4.32 16.02
CA PRO A 7 19.13 3.63 16.77
C PRO A 7 18.13 4.63 17.35
N VAL A 8 16.87 4.21 17.43
CA VAL A 8 15.79 4.96 18.10
C VAL A 8 15.32 4.15 19.32
N ALA A 9 14.66 4.82 20.27
CA ALA A 9 14.01 4.14 21.37
C ALA A 9 12.99 3.11 20.84
N SER A 10 12.93 1.94 21.47
CA SER A 10 11.90 0.96 21.14
C SER A 10 10.57 1.45 21.70
N ALA A 11 9.54 1.45 20.87
CA ALA A 11 8.19 1.74 21.32
C ALA A 11 7.60 0.54 22.07
N SER A 12 6.61 0.80 22.92
CA SER A 12 5.75 -0.21 23.53
C SER A 12 5.15 -1.08 22.44
N MET A 13 5.07 -2.39 22.68
CA MET A 13 4.51 -3.34 21.74
C MET A 13 3.77 -4.45 22.50
N ARG A 14 2.55 -4.74 22.07
CA ARG A 14 1.78 -5.89 22.53
C ARG A 14 1.12 -6.61 21.36
N THR A 15 1.16 -7.93 21.37
CA THR A 15 0.40 -8.76 20.43
C THR A 15 -1.01 -8.98 20.96
N ILE A 16 -2.02 -8.57 20.20
CA ILE A 16 -3.44 -8.78 20.52
C ILE A 16 -4.02 -9.76 19.50
N THR A 17 -4.83 -10.71 19.96
CA THR A 17 -5.62 -11.55 19.06
C THR A 17 -6.87 -10.79 18.63
N MET A 18 -6.89 -10.28 17.41
CA MET A 18 -8.01 -9.51 16.85
C MET A 18 -8.64 -10.30 15.70
N ALA A 19 -9.93 -10.63 15.80
CA ALA A 19 -10.67 -11.37 14.76
C ALA A 19 -9.96 -12.64 14.23
N GLY A 20 -9.23 -13.36 15.10
CA GLY A 20 -8.46 -14.56 14.72
C GLY A 20 -7.07 -14.29 14.12
N LEU A 21 -6.59 -13.05 14.15
CA LEU A 21 -5.25 -12.64 13.71
C LEU A 21 -4.40 -12.20 14.90
N ALA A 22 -3.12 -12.59 14.91
CA ALA A 22 -2.14 -12.11 15.88
C ALA A 22 -1.58 -10.75 15.41
N VAL A 23 -2.09 -9.66 15.98
CA VAL A 23 -1.79 -8.29 15.58
C VAL A 23 -0.84 -7.64 16.58
N ASP A 24 0.34 -7.24 16.12
CA ASP A 24 1.28 -6.46 16.93
C ASP A 24 0.88 -4.99 16.87
N VAL A 25 0.61 -4.42 18.04
CA VAL A 25 0.22 -3.01 18.20
C VAL A 25 1.36 -2.28 18.91
N TYR A 26 1.82 -1.20 18.29
CA TYR A 26 2.92 -0.38 18.79
C TYR A 26 2.45 1.01 19.17
N GLY A 27 3.08 1.62 20.18
CA GLY A 27 2.95 3.05 20.46
C GLY A 27 1.87 3.44 21.45
N LEU A 28 1.22 2.47 22.12
CA LEU A 28 0.09 2.76 23.01
C LEU A 28 0.52 3.46 24.30
N GLU A 29 1.65 3.07 24.88
CA GLU A 29 2.18 3.69 26.12
C GLU A 29 2.85 5.05 25.86
N GLU A 30 3.18 5.35 24.60
CA GLU A 30 3.75 6.62 24.16
C GLU A 30 2.69 7.70 23.88
N THR A 31 1.41 7.35 23.93
CA THR A 31 0.33 8.30 23.67
C THR A 31 0.18 9.29 24.82
N SER A 32 -0.04 10.57 24.48
CA SER A 32 -0.31 11.58 25.51
C SER A 32 -1.62 11.24 26.24
N PRO A 33 -1.69 11.38 27.58
CA PRO A 33 -2.95 11.21 28.31
C PRO A 33 -4.07 12.15 27.87
N SER A 34 -3.73 13.24 27.16
CA SER A 34 -4.67 14.21 26.59
C SER A 34 -5.12 13.85 25.17
N ALA A 35 -4.51 12.84 24.54
CA ALA A 35 -4.81 12.48 23.16
C ALA A 35 -6.22 11.88 23.04
N THR A 36 -7.02 12.46 22.15
CA THR A 36 -8.40 11.99 21.86
C THR A 36 -8.56 11.55 20.40
N ARG A 37 -7.58 11.84 19.55
CA ARG A 37 -7.55 11.46 18.15
C ARG A 37 -6.35 10.57 17.87
N TYR A 38 -6.57 9.52 17.10
CA TYR A 38 -5.54 8.53 16.80
C TYR A 38 -5.35 8.40 15.30
N SER A 39 -4.09 8.45 14.89
CA SER A 39 -3.64 8.06 13.56
C SER A 39 -3.10 6.63 13.64
N LEU A 40 -3.72 5.71 12.93
CA LEU A 40 -3.29 4.32 12.86
C LEU A 40 -2.54 4.04 11.55
N LEU A 41 -1.27 3.67 11.67
CA LEU A 41 -0.45 3.20 10.56
C LEU A 41 -0.44 1.67 10.48
N TRP A 42 -1.06 1.13 9.44
CA TRP A 42 -0.96 -0.30 9.11
C TRP A 42 0.37 -0.58 8.39
N LEU A 43 1.13 -1.54 8.92
CA LEU A 43 2.46 -1.89 8.45
C LEU A 43 2.44 -3.25 7.75
N HIS A 44 2.57 -3.23 6.42
CA HIS A 44 2.47 -4.42 5.58
C HIS A 44 3.87 -4.89 5.14
N HIS A 45 4.28 -6.07 5.62
CA HIS A 45 5.63 -6.60 5.41
C HIS A 45 5.90 -7.09 3.97
N ALA A 46 7.15 -7.40 3.67
CA ALA A 46 7.55 -7.95 2.37
C ALA A 46 7.25 -9.45 2.24
N ARG A 47 7.21 -9.97 1.00
CA ARG A 47 7.11 -11.41 0.73
C ARG A 47 8.25 -12.16 1.42
N THR A 48 7.96 -13.37 1.87
CA THR A 48 8.87 -14.28 2.60
C THR A 48 9.34 -13.78 3.97
N ARG A 49 8.80 -12.65 4.46
CA ARG A 49 9.04 -12.10 5.79
C ARG A 49 7.80 -12.27 6.67
N ASP A 50 7.84 -11.68 7.86
CA ASP A 50 6.77 -11.65 8.84
C ASP A 50 6.61 -10.22 9.41
N LYS A 51 5.59 -10.01 10.23
CA LYS A 51 5.24 -8.73 10.86
C LYS A 51 6.38 -8.11 11.68
N SER A 52 7.29 -8.89 12.26
CA SER A 52 8.40 -8.38 13.08
C SER A 52 9.38 -7.55 12.26
N HIS A 53 9.43 -7.76 10.94
CA HIS A 53 10.24 -6.97 10.03
C HIS A 53 9.79 -5.50 9.94
N MET A 54 8.62 -5.15 10.47
CA MET A 54 8.09 -3.80 10.49
C MET A 54 8.43 -3.02 11.77
N THR A 55 8.95 -3.70 12.81
CA THR A 55 9.24 -3.09 14.13
C THR A 55 10.16 -1.87 14.05
N ASP A 56 11.22 -1.91 13.24
CA ASP A 56 12.15 -0.78 13.13
C ASP A 56 11.43 0.48 12.62
N PHE A 57 10.57 0.35 11.60
CA PHE A 57 9.82 1.50 11.11
C PHE A 57 8.78 1.98 12.12
N ALA A 58 8.09 1.06 12.82
CA ALA A 58 7.15 1.40 13.89
C ALA A 58 7.83 2.24 14.97
N ASN A 59 8.99 1.81 15.46
CA ASN A 59 9.77 2.55 16.46
C ASN A 59 10.15 3.94 15.96
N ARG A 60 10.60 4.06 14.70
CA ARG A 60 11.02 5.33 14.11
C ARG A 60 9.87 6.32 13.95
N ILE A 61 8.71 5.88 13.46
CA ILE A 61 7.57 6.79 13.27
C ILE A 61 6.98 7.23 14.60
N ILE A 62 6.92 6.33 15.60
CA ILE A 62 6.46 6.68 16.95
C ILE A 62 7.42 7.70 17.56
N ALA A 63 8.73 7.42 17.57
CA ALA A 63 9.73 8.34 18.11
C ALA A 63 9.72 9.71 17.40
N ALA A 64 9.62 9.72 16.07
CA ALA A 64 9.55 10.94 15.28
C ALA A 64 8.30 11.76 15.61
N TRP A 65 7.14 11.11 15.78
CA TRP A 65 5.89 11.79 16.10
C TRP A 65 5.86 12.33 17.53
N THR A 66 6.28 11.52 18.52
CA THR A 66 6.27 11.92 19.94
C THR A 66 7.20 13.09 20.25
N ALA A 67 8.18 13.36 19.38
CA ALA A 67 9.06 14.52 19.49
C ALA A 67 8.39 15.83 19.04
N LEU A 68 7.20 15.77 18.42
CA LEU A 68 6.49 16.94 17.89
C LEU A 68 5.42 17.43 18.87
N PRO A 69 5.19 18.76 18.98
CA PRO A 69 4.12 19.31 19.83
C PRO A 69 2.71 18.80 19.50
N GLU A 70 2.44 18.54 18.22
CA GLU A 70 1.15 18.04 17.71
C GLU A 70 0.76 16.67 18.29
N SER A 71 1.74 15.93 18.85
CA SER A 71 1.52 14.63 19.49
C SER A 71 0.68 14.68 20.76
N GLN A 72 0.46 15.88 21.33
CA GLN A 72 -0.35 16.05 22.54
C GLN A 72 -1.84 15.78 22.29
N ASP A 73 -2.37 16.22 21.16
CA ASP A 73 -3.80 16.08 20.82
C ASP A 73 -4.08 14.89 19.90
N ARG A 74 -3.08 14.48 19.11
CA ARG A 74 -3.16 13.36 18.16
C ARG A 74 -2.06 12.35 18.45
N ALA A 75 -2.45 11.14 18.82
CA ALA A 75 -1.50 10.04 18.99
C ALA A 75 -1.25 9.29 17.67
N VAL A 76 -0.06 8.69 17.54
CA VAL A 76 0.21 7.71 16.49
C VAL A 76 0.33 6.31 17.10
N ILE A 77 -0.34 5.34 16.49
CA ILE A 77 -0.17 3.93 16.80
C ILE A 77 0.12 3.18 15.50
N CYS A 78 0.87 2.08 15.60
CA CYS A 78 1.13 1.20 14.45
C CYS A 78 0.53 -0.17 14.68
N SER A 79 0.11 -0.82 13.60
CA SER A 79 -0.39 -2.20 13.62
C SER A 79 0.29 -3.03 12.54
N ALA A 80 0.84 -4.20 12.91
CA ALA A 80 1.44 -5.14 11.98
C ALA A 80 0.91 -6.54 12.24
N PHE A 81 0.54 -7.26 11.19
CA PHE A 81 0.16 -8.67 11.28
C PHE A 81 0.66 -9.44 10.07
N ASP A 82 0.76 -10.76 10.21
CA ASP A 82 1.29 -11.60 9.14
C ASP A 82 0.29 -11.69 7.98
N GLN A 83 0.81 -11.48 6.77
CA GLN A 83 0.09 -11.77 5.54
C GLN A 83 -0.26 -13.24 5.45
N ARG A 84 -1.28 -13.57 4.65
CA ARG A 84 -1.65 -14.97 4.39
C ARG A 84 -0.43 -15.75 3.90
N ASN A 85 -0.27 -16.96 4.41
CA ASN A 85 0.86 -17.83 4.11
C ASN A 85 2.25 -17.26 4.47
N HIS A 86 2.35 -16.33 5.44
CA HIS A 86 3.60 -15.75 5.92
C HIS A 86 3.69 -15.82 7.45
N GLY A 87 4.91 -15.68 8.00
CA GLY A 87 5.16 -15.66 9.45
C GLY A 87 4.41 -16.76 10.21
N THR A 88 3.65 -16.35 11.22
CA THR A 88 2.80 -17.22 12.06
C THR A 88 1.65 -17.89 11.31
N ARG A 89 1.32 -17.43 10.09
CA ARG A 89 0.26 -17.96 9.22
C ARG A 89 0.81 -18.80 8.05
N LEU A 90 2.10 -19.16 8.08
CA LEU A 90 2.73 -19.94 7.01
C LEU A 90 2.15 -21.36 6.92
N ILE A 91 1.67 -21.74 5.74
CA ILE A 91 1.10 -23.06 5.44
C ILE A 91 1.98 -23.82 4.43
N ASP A 92 2.28 -23.23 3.28
CA ASP A 92 3.14 -23.80 2.24
C ASP A 92 4.24 -22.82 1.81
N LYS A 93 5.49 -23.14 2.15
CA LYS A 93 6.67 -22.35 1.75
C LYS A 93 6.82 -22.23 0.23
N ARG A 94 6.39 -23.24 -0.53
CA ARG A 94 6.49 -23.25 -2.00
C ARG A 94 5.59 -22.19 -2.63
N ALA A 95 4.38 -21.98 -2.10
CA ALA A 95 3.46 -20.96 -2.59
C ALA A 95 4.00 -19.52 -2.44
N ASN A 96 5.04 -19.29 -1.64
CA ASN A 96 5.72 -18.00 -1.55
C ASN A 96 6.89 -17.83 -2.55
N LYS A 97 7.23 -18.88 -3.30
CA LYS A 97 8.32 -18.88 -4.28
C LYS A 97 7.86 -18.32 -5.63
N ALA A 98 8.84 -18.01 -6.50
CA ALA A 98 8.58 -17.62 -7.88
C ALA A 98 8.35 -18.84 -8.79
N TRP A 99 7.86 -18.62 -10.02
CA TRP A 99 7.75 -19.67 -11.04
C TRP A 99 9.06 -20.45 -11.22
N LYS A 100 10.18 -19.74 -11.39
CA LYS A 100 11.52 -20.34 -11.54
C LYS A 100 11.97 -21.20 -10.36
N ASP A 101 11.33 -21.03 -9.21
CA ASP A 101 11.67 -21.68 -7.95
C ASP A 101 10.64 -22.79 -7.59
N GLY A 102 9.83 -23.22 -8.57
CA GLY A 102 8.91 -24.36 -8.45
C GLY A 102 7.47 -24.03 -8.03
N ASN A 103 7.08 -22.76 -8.06
CA ASN A 103 5.70 -22.36 -7.83
C ASN A 103 4.92 -22.17 -9.16
N GLU A 104 4.22 -23.21 -9.63
CA GLU A 104 3.39 -23.11 -10.84
C GLU A 104 2.27 -22.07 -10.74
N THR A 105 1.76 -21.85 -9.52
CA THR A 105 0.64 -20.94 -9.20
C THR A 105 1.11 -19.56 -8.73
N HIS A 106 2.34 -19.16 -9.09
CA HIS A 106 2.96 -17.92 -8.58
C HIS A 106 2.08 -16.67 -8.66
N ALA A 107 1.40 -16.45 -9.80
CA ALA A 107 0.58 -15.27 -9.97
C ALA A 107 -0.68 -15.34 -9.09
N GLN A 108 -1.32 -16.50 -9.01
CA GLN A 108 -2.48 -16.77 -8.16
C GLN A 108 -2.13 -16.59 -6.68
N ASP A 109 -1.03 -17.20 -6.22
CA ASP A 109 -0.58 -17.11 -4.82
C ASP A 109 -0.22 -15.67 -4.44
N MET A 110 0.40 -14.91 -5.35
CA MET A 110 0.67 -13.49 -5.12
C MET A 110 -0.61 -12.67 -4.99
N VAL A 111 -1.55 -12.74 -5.93
CA VAL A 111 -2.80 -11.95 -5.84
C VAL A 111 -3.62 -12.36 -4.64
N GLY A 112 -3.76 -13.67 -4.38
CA GLY A 112 -4.48 -14.18 -3.22
C GLY A 112 -3.89 -13.68 -1.89
N GLY A 113 -2.57 -13.59 -1.80
CA GLY A 113 -1.88 -12.98 -0.66
C GLY A 113 -2.15 -11.47 -0.55
N ILE A 114 -2.06 -10.73 -1.66
CA ILE A 114 -2.24 -9.27 -1.69
C ILE A 114 -3.69 -8.90 -1.33
N VAL A 115 -4.68 -9.48 -2.04
CA VAL A 115 -6.11 -9.26 -1.82
C VAL A 115 -6.54 -9.79 -0.44
N GLY A 116 -5.88 -10.83 0.05
CA GLY A 116 -6.06 -11.33 1.40
C GLY A 116 -5.66 -10.30 2.45
N MET A 117 -4.47 -9.71 2.35
CA MET A 117 -4.01 -8.65 3.26
C MET A 117 -4.93 -7.43 3.19
N VAL A 118 -5.20 -6.96 1.96
CA VAL A 118 -6.46 -6.36 1.51
C VAL A 118 -7.61 -6.34 2.52
N THR A 119 -8.31 -7.47 2.45
CA THR A 119 -9.56 -7.78 3.11
C THR A 119 -9.38 -7.92 4.62
N ASP A 120 -8.28 -8.54 5.05
CA ASP A 120 -7.96 -8.73 6.47
C ASP A 120 -7.78 -7.35 7.16
N THR A 121 -7.07 -6.40 6.54
CA THR A 121 -6.91 -5.02 7.08
C THR A 121 -8.25 -4.29 7.15
N MET A 122 -9.07 -4.34 6.09
CA MET A 122 -10.40 -3.69 6.10
C MET A 122 -11.30 -4.25 7.20
N SER A 123 -11.29 -5.57 7.38
CA SER A 123 -12.08 -6.24 8.42
C SER A 123 -11.60 -5.86 9.81
N LEU A 124 -10.29 -5.65 10.01
CA LEU A 124 -9.76 -5.17 11.28
C LEU A 124 -10.12 -3.70 11.52
N ILE A 125 -10.13 -2.84 10.50
CA ILE A 125 -10.58 -1.44 10.65
C ILE A 125 -12.01 -1.39 11.23
N ASP A 126 -12.89 -2.33 10.85
CA ASP A 126 -14.28 -2.37 11.35
C ASP A 126 -14.40 -2.61 12.87
N VAL A 127 -13.38 -3.23 13.51
CA VAL A 127 -13.49 -3.73 14.89
C VAL A 127 -12.34 -3.32 15.81
N ILE A 128 -11.26 -2.73 15.28
CA ILE A 128 -10.01 -2.51 16.02
C ILE A 128 -10.18 -1.61 17.25
N GLU A 129 -11.05 -0.61 17.21
CA GLU A 129 -11.26 0.30 18.35
C GLU A 129 -11.79 -0.44 19.58
N GLY A 130 -12.64 -1.45 19.40
CA GLY A 130 -13.14 -2.28 20.50
C GLY A 130 -12.04 -3.13 21.16
N TYR A 131 -10.97 -3.45 20.44
CA TYR A 131 -9.79 -4.14 20.98
C TYR A 131 -8.82 -3.18 21.68
N LEU A 132 -8.71 -1.94 21.21
CA LEU A 132 -7.72 -0.99 21.72
C LEU A 132 -8.25 -0.14 22.88
N PHE A 133 -9.52 0.24 22.83
CA PHE A 133 -10.13 1.21 23.74
C PHE A 133 -11.39 0.65 24.45
N PRO A 134 -11.40 -0.60 24.94
CA PRO A 134 -12.64 -1.25 25.41
C PRO A 134 -13.34 -0.49 26.55
N GLU A 135 -12.59 0.17 27.43
CA GLU A 135 -13.12 0.92 28.57
C GLU A 135 -13.50 2.38 28.21
N ASP A 136 -12.96 2.87 27.09
CA ASP A 136 -12.96 4.25 26.65
C ASP A 136 -14.10 4.59 25.69
N MET A 137 -14.64 3.57 24.99
CA MET A 137 -15.79 3.68 24.07
C MET A 137 -17.07 4.22 24.72
N THR A 138 -17.11 4.35 26.05
CA THR A 138 -18.25 4.90 26.80
C THR A 138 -17.93 6.21 27.54
N LYS A 139 -16.67 6.67 27.56
CA LYS A 139 -16.23 7.75 28.47
C LYS A 139 -15.26 8.79 27.89
N SER A 140 -14.33 8.42 26.99
CA SER A 140 -13.20 9.30 26.63
C SER A 140 -13.30 9.96 25.25
N GLY A 141 -14.17 9.48 24.36
CA GLY A 141 -14.27 10.02 22.99
C GLY A 141 -13.05 9.73 22.12
N SER A 142 -12.10 8.91 22.59
CA SER A 142 -10.94 8.42 21.84
C SER A 142 -11.38 7.69 20.58
N ARG A 143 -10.83 8.10 19.43
CA ARG A 143 -11.20 7.57 18.11
C ARG A 143 -10.03 7.55 17.14
N ILE A 144 -9.96 6.49 16.35
CA ILE A 144 -9.09 6.40 15.19
C ILE A 144 -9.81 7.09 14.04
N ASP A 145 -9.45 8.34 13.80
CA ASP A 145 -10.05 9.14 12.73
C ASP A 145 -9.18 9.17 11.46
N GLN A 146 -8.00 8.55 11.49
CA GLN A 146 -7.09 8.52 10.35
C GLN A 146 -6.42 7.14 10.22
N HIS A 147 -6.71 6.42 9.14
CA HIS A 147 -6.00 5.20 8.77
C HIS A 147 -5.02 5.47 7.63
N MET A 148 -3.80 4.99 7.80
CA MET A 148 -2.73 5.08 6.81
C MET A 148 -2.08 3.71 6.62
N ILE A 149 -1.39 3.50 5.50
CA ILE A 149 -0.65 2.25 5.26
C ILE A 149 0.77 2.54 4.83
N LEU A 150 1.74 1.81 5.36
CA LEU A 150 3.05 1.68 4.77
C LEU A 150 3.32 0.22 4.44
N GLY A 151 3.77 -0.04 3.22
CA GLY A 151 4.01 -1.38 2.74
C GLY A 151 5.27 -1.50 1.89
N LYS A 152 6.04 -2.58 2.11
CA LYS A 152 7.24 -2.89 1.32
C LYS A 152 7.03 -4.10 0.42
N SER A 153 7.43 -4.00 -0.85
CA SER A 153 7.41 -5.12 -1.81
C SER A 153 5.99 -5.69 -1.93
N LEU A 154 5.72 -6.93 -1.52
CA LEU A 154 4.36 -7.46 -1.39
C LEU A 154 3.43 -6.50 -0.64
N GLY A 155 3.89 -5.96 0.49
CA GLY A 155 3.19 -4.92 1.23
C GLY A 155 2.95 -3.64 0.42
N GLY A 156 3.88 -3.25 -0.46
CA GLY A 156 3.70 -2.08 -1.33
C GLY A 156 2.58 -2.28 -2.36
N HIS A 157 2.37 -3.51 -2.86
CA HIS A 157 1.22 -3.83 -3.71
C HIS A 157 -0.09 -3.73 -2.91
N THR A 158 -0.07 -4.21 -1.65
CA THR A 158 -1.25 -4.12 -0.79
C THR A 158 -1.58 -2.67 -0.43
N THR A 159 -0.59 -1.79 -0.26
CA THR A 159 -0.82 -0.35 -0.07
C THR A 159 -1.64 0.23 -1.22
N TRP A 160 -1.24 -0.05 -2.46
CA TRP A 160 -1.98 0.41 -3.65
C TRP A 160 -3.42 -0.09 -3.69
N GLN A 161 -3.62 -1.39 -3.49
CA GLN A 161 -4.95 -1.98 -3.54
C GLN A 161 -5.84 -1.48 -2.39
N ALA A 162 -5.30 -1.30 -1.20
CA ALA A 162 -6.03 -0.82 -0.04
C ALA A 162 -6.46 0.65 -0.19
N LEU A 163 -5.58 1.51 -0.73
CA LEU A 163 -5.93 2.90 -1.05
C LEU A 163 -7.10 2.97 -2.03
N PHE A 164 -7.13 2.13 -3.06
CA PHE A 164 -8.25 2.05 -4.00
C PHE A 164 -9.51 1.40 -3.42
N LYS A 165 -9.40 0.64 -2.33
CA LYS A 165 -10.50 -0.20 -1.84
C LYS A 165 -11.27 0.37 -0.68
N ASP A 166 -10.58 0.96 0.28
CA ASP A 166 -11.21 1.43 1.50
C ASP A 166 -11.15 2.96 1.58
N PRO A 167 -12.30 3.66 1.55
CA PRO A 167 -12.32 5.12 1.65
C PRO A 167 -11.71 5.63 2.97
N ARG A 168 -11.73 4.84 4.04
CA ARG A 168 -11.20 5.22 5.37
C ARG A 168 -9.68 5.33 5.42
N ILE A 169 -8.99 4.72 4.45
CA ILE A 169 -7.53 4.73 4.36
C ILE A 169 -7.11 5.95 3.54
N THR A 170 -6.73 7.04 4.20
CA THR A 170 -6.56 8.36 3.55
C THR A 170 -5.15 8.62 3.05
N ALA A 171 -4.16 7.84 3.48
CA ALA A 171 -2.81 7.98 2.97
C ALA A 171 -2.03 6.67 2.95
N GLY A 172 -0.98 6.62 2.13
CA GLY A 172 -0.05 5.50 2.21
C GLY A 172 1.30 5.70 1.54
N VAL A 173 2.23 4.86 1.96
CA VAL A 173 3.59 4.77 1.42
C VAL A 173 3.77 3.39 0.77
N ALA A 174 3.97 3.38 -0.55
CA ALA A 174 4.22 2.17 -1.32
C ALA A 174 5.72 2.08 -1.68
N ILE A 175 6.44 1.21 -0.98
CA ILE A 175 7.88 1.00 -1.17
C ILE A 175 8.07 -0.21 -2.07
N VAL A 176 8.65 0.00 -3.26
CA VAL A 176 8.89 -1.02 -4.29
C VAL A 176 7.66 -1.90 -4.54
N GLY A 177 6.48 -1.26 -4.59
CA GLY A 177 5.18 -1.87 -4.86
C GLY A 177 4.64 -1.42 -6.22
N CYS A 178 4.01 -2.33 -6.96
CA CYS A 178 3.50 -2.05 -8.30
C CYS A 178 1.97 -1.85 -8.31
N PRO A 179 1.45 -0.76 -8.91
CA PRO A 179 0.02 -0.55 -9.14
C PRO A 179 -0.52 -1.23 -10.41
N ASP A 180 0.33 -1.98 -11.13
CA ASP A 180 -0.01 -2.74 -12.35
C ASP A 180 0.50 -4.18 -12.22
N PHE A 181 -0.25 -5.00 -11.49
CA PHE A 181 0.12 -6.39 -11.26
C PHE A 181 0.14 -7.22 -12.55
N MET A 182 -0.76 -6.94 -13.50
CA MET A 182 -0.82 -7.67 -14.77
C MET A 182 0.48 -7.48 -15.56
N ARG A 183 0.95 -6.24 -15.68
CA ARG A 183 2.21 -5.92 -16.38
C ARG A 183 3.42 -6.50 -15.66
N LEU A 184 3.46 -6.44 -14.32
CA LEU A 184 4.52 -7.06 -13.54
C LEU A 184 4.58 -8.59 -13.74
N MET A 185 3.43 -9.28 -13.79
CA MET A 185 3.40 -10.73 -14.03
C MET A 185 3.77 -11.07 -15.47
N LYS A 186 3.37 -10.26 -16.44
CA LYS A 186 3.73 -10.42 -17.85
C LYS A 186 5.25 -10.33 -18.06
N ASP A 187 5.90 -9.32 -17.47
CA ASP A 187 7.37 -9.19 -17.47
C ASP A 187 8.05 -10.41 -16.81
N ARG A 188 7.54 -10.87 -15.66
CA ARG A 188 8.08 -12.06 -15.00
C ARG A 188 7.92 -13.31 -15.85
N ALA A 189 6.78 -13.47 -16.54
CA ALA A 189 6.52 -14.59 -17.42
C ALA A 189 7.51 -14.61 -18.60
N GLN A 190 7.78 -13.45 -19.20
CA GLN A 190 8.81 -13.27 -20.22
C GLN A 190 10.19 -13.68 -19.71
N ARG A 191 10.63 -13.10 -18.59
CA ARG A 191 11.97 -13.32 -18.02
C ARG A 191 12.20 -14.77 -17.57
N THR A 192 11.14 -15.46 -17.16
CA THR A 192 11.20 -16.88 -16.77
C THR A 192 10.92 -17.83 -17.93
N LYS A 193 10.68 -17.31 -19.14
CA LYS A 193 10.40 -18.08 -20.37
C LYS A 193 9.25 -19.07 -20.17
N LEU A 194 8.17 -18.63 -19.54
CA LEU A 194 6.99 -19.48 -19.39
C LEU A 194 6.42 -19.88 -20.75
N PRO A 195 5.92 -21.11 -20.91
CA PRO A 195 5.37 -21.56 -22.18
C PRO A 195 4.08 -20.83 -22.60
N THR A 196 3.44 -20.12 -21.68
CA THR A 196 2.26 -19.29 -21.96
C THR A 196 2.61 -17.86 -22.35
N TYR A 197 3.90 -17.52 -22.42
CA TYR A 197 4.39 -16.25 -22.92
C TYR A 197 4.99 -16.44 -24.31
N ASP A 198 4.35 -15.87 -25.32
CA ASP A 198 4.86 -15.86 -26.69
C ASP A 198 5.61 -14.55 -26.98
N PRO A 199 6.94 -14.57 -27.15
CA PRO A 199 7.71 -13.36 -27.42
C PRO A 199 7.42 -12.75 -28.81
N SER A 200 6.84 -13.50 -29.76
CA SER A 200 6.57 -12.99 -31.11
C SER A 200 5.40 -11.99 -31.16
N ASN A 201 4.54 -12.00 -30.15
CA ASN A 201 3.38 -11.12 -30.05
C ASN A 201 3.35 -10.35 -28.72
N ASP A 202 4.48 -10.27 -28.01
CA ASP A 202 4.53 -9.69 -26.67
C ASP A 202 3.49 -10.32 -25.72
N GLY A 203 3.35 -11.65 -25.72
CA GLY A 203 2.50 -12.38 -24.78
C GLY A 203 1.03 -11.97 -24.77
N VAL A 204 0.41 -11.68 -25.93
CA VAL A 204 -1.03 -11.30 -26.02
C VAL A 204 -1.93 -12.29 -25.29
N THR A 205 -1.62 -13.59 -25.39
CA THR A 205 -2.42 -14.67 -24.78
C THR A 205 -2.03 -14.99 -23.34
N PHE A 206 -1.12 -14.22 -22.72
CA PHE A 206 -0.67 -14.48 -21.35
C PHE A 206 -1.80 -14.30 -20.35
N LEU A 207 -2.55 -13.20 -20.45
CA LEU A 207 -3.75 -12.96 -19.64
C LEU A 207 -4.86 -13.91 -20.12
N GLY A 208 -5.42 -14.69 -19.19
CA GLY A 208 -6.35 -15.79 -19.49
C GLY A 208 -5.67 -17.16 -19.68
N SER A 209 -4.33 -17.25 -19.60
CA SER A 209 -3.59 -18.51 -19.73
C SER A 209 -3.56 -19.35 -18.44
N LYS A 210 -2.98 -20.56 -18.48
CA LYS A 210 -2.73 -21.39 -17.29
C LYS A 210 -1.97 -20.64 -16.18
N HIS A 211 -1.00 -19.79 -16.54
CA HIS A 211 -0.17 -19.06 -15.57
C HIS A 211 -0.76 -17.70 -15.17
N PHE A 212 -1.85 -17.26 -15.83
CA PHE A 212 -2.62 -16.09 -15.44
C PHE A 212 -4.10 -16.29 -15.82
N PRO A 213 -4.84 -17.12 -15.07
CA PRO A 213 -6.17 -17.57 -15.47
C PRO A 213 -7.24 -16.47 -15.47
N PRO A 214 -8.42 -16.70 -16.09
CA PRO A 214 -9.46 -15.67 -16.22
C PRO A 214 -10.03 -15.14 -14.89
N ASP A 215 -10.09 -15.97 -13.85
CA ASP A 215 -10.46 -15.56 -12.50
C ASP A 215 -9.42 -14.58 -11.90
N LEU A 216 -8.14 -14.81 -12.16
CA LEU A 216 -7.07 -13.89 -11.77
C LEU A 216 -7.19 -12.54 -12.49
N VAL A 217 -7.54 -12.54 -13.78
CA VAL A 217 -7.85 -11.31 -14.53
C VAL A 217 -9.01 -10.56 -13.86
N THR A 218 -10.06 -11.29 -13.46
CA THR A 218 -11.23 -10.72 -12.78
C THR A 218 -10.85 -10.10 -11.43
N GLU A 219 -10.03 -10.77 -10.64
CA GLU A 219 -9.55 -10.25 -9.36
C GLU A 219 -8.66 -9.00 -9.53
N CYS A 220 -7.76 -8.97 -10.51
CA CYS A 220 -6.99 -7.76 -10.81
C CYS A 220 -7.89 -6.60 -11.25
N ARG A 221 -8.90 -6.83 -12.09
CA ARG A 221 -9.88 -5.78 -12.47
C ARG A 221 -10.67 -5.25 -11.27
N LYS A 222 -10.81 -6.08 -10.23
CA LYS A 222 -11.47 -5.69 -8.99
C LYS A 222 -10.52 -4.90 -8.09
N TYR A 223 -9.30 -5.35 -7.83
CA TYR A 223 -8.45 -4.80 -6.76
C TYR A 223 -7.23 -3.99 -7.21
N ASP A 224 -6.61 -4.34 -8.33
CA ASP A 224 -5.37 -3.71 -8.82
C ASP A 224 -5.67 -2.34 -9.45
N PRO A 225 -4.96 -1.25 -9.11
CA PRO A 225 -5.28 0.09 -9.60
C PRO A 225 -5.39 0.19 -11.13
N ARG A 226 -4.43 -0.38 -11.87
CA ARG A 226 -4.48 -0.42 -13.34
C ARG A 226 -5.67 -1.24 -13.83
N GLY A 227 -5.93 -2.40 -13.20
CA GLY A 227 -7.08 -3.23 -13.50
C GLY A 227 -8.42 -2.51 -13.29
N VAL A 228 -8.54 -1.74 -12.22
CA VAL A 228 -9.75 -0.97 -11.87
C VAL A 228 -10.02 0.14 -12.89
N LEU A 229 -8.98 0.87 -13.29
CA LEU A 229 -9.16 2.01 -14.20
C LEU A 229 -9.24 1.60 -15.67
N PHE A 230 -8.42 0.65 -16.12
CA PHE A 230 -8.23 0.33 -17.54
C PHE A 230 -8.62 -1.10 -17.93
N GLY A 231 -9.07 -1.92 -16.97
CA GLY A 231 -9.39 -3.32 -17.25
C GLY A 231 -8.14 -4.09 -17.68
N THR A 232 -8.15 -4.63 -18.89
CA THR A 232 -6.98 -5.25 -19.57
C THR A 232 -6.42 -4.40 -20.69
N THR A 233 -7.04 -3.26 -21.03
CA THR A 233 -6.57 -2.35 -22.08
C THR A 233 -5.31 -1.64 -21.65
N GLU A 234 -4.34 -1.45 -22.56
CA GLU A 234 -3.11 -0.70 -22.27
C GLU A 234 -3.41 0.75 -21.89
N ILE A 235 -2.56 1.32 -21.03
CA ILE A 235 -2.63 2.73 -20.65
C ILE A 235 -2.07 3.55 -21.81
N PRO A 236 -2.83 4.49 -22.41
CA PRO A 236 -2.32 5.31 -23.50
C PRO A 236 -1.14 6.17 -23.03
N GLU A 237 -0.07 6.24 -23.84
CA GLU A 237 1.10 7.06 -23.52
C GLU A 237 0.75 8.56 -23.46
N ASP A 238 -0.12 8.98 -24.38
CA ASP A 238 -0.72 10.30 -24.41
C ASP A 238 -2.16 10.25 -23.89
N ILE A 239 -2.38 10.82 -22.70
CA ILE A 239 -3.70 10.85 -22.07
C ILE A 239 -4.71 11.74 -22.84
N SER A 240 -4.25 12.59 -23.76
CA SER A 240 -5.12 13.38 -24.63
C SER A 240 -5.79 12.53 -25.73
N SER A 241 -5.25 11.34 -26.00
CA SER A 241 -5.85 10.38 -26.93
C SER A 241 -7.06 9.64 -26.35
N ILE A 242 -7.29 9.75 -25.03
CA ILE A 242 -8.45 9.16 -24.36
C ILE A 242 -9.68 9.99 -24.74
N ASN A 243 -10.66 9.34 -25.38
CA ASN A 243 -11.91 10.00 -25.76
C ASN A 243 -12.69 10.50 -24.53
N ASP A 244 -13.58 11.46 -24.73
CA ASP A 244 -14.26 12.15 -23.63
C ASP A 244 -15.11 11.21 -22.74
N ASP A 245 -15.74 10.19 -23.32
CA ASP A 245 -16.55 9.23 -22.58
C ASP A 245 -15.69 8.40 -21.61
N GLU A 246 -14.56 7.90 -22.12
CA GLU A 246 -13.62 7.10 -21.35
C GLU A 246 -12.88 7.95 -20.31
N LYS A 247 -12.51 9.18 -20.67
CA LYS A 247 -11.95 10.16 -19.73
C LYS A 247 -12.92 10.39 -18.56
N ARG A 248 -14.20 10.66 -18.83
CA ARG A 248 -15.22 10.85 -17.79
C ARG A 248 -15.36 9.60 -16.89
N ARG A 249 -15.39 8.40 -17.48
CA ARG A 249 -15.48 7.14 -16.71
C ARG A 249 -14.27 6.93 -15.80
N ILE A 250 -13.06 7.16 -16.31
CA ILE A 250 -11.82 7.03 -15.55
C ILE A 250 -11.76 8.09 -14.45
N THR A 251 -12.06 9.37 -14.74
CA THR A 251 -12.11 10.44 -13.74
C THR A 251 -13.08 10.10 -12.61
N GLN A 252 -14.32 9.72 -12.93
CA GLN A 252 -15.32 9.35 -11.92
C GLN A 252 -14.84 8.22 -11.02
N THR A 253 -14.21 7.19 -11.62
CA THR A 253 -13.68 6.05 -10.88
C THR A 253 -12.48 6.46 -10.02
N LEU A 254 -11.52 7.21 -10.57
CA LEU A 254 -10.32 7.64 -9.87
C LEU A 254 -10.67 8.55 -8.69
N VAL A 255 -11.49 9.59 -8.90
CA VAL A 255 -11.91 10.51 -7.84
C VAL A 255 -12.72 9.78 -6.77
N GLY A 256 -13.69 8.93 -7.16
CA GLY A 256 -14.48 8.16 -6.20
C GLY A 256 -13.68 7.13 -5.39
N LYS A 257 -12.46 6.77 -5.83
CA LYS A 257 -11.59 5.80 -5.15
C LYS A 257 -10.44 6.46 -4.41
N MET A 258 -9.89 7.55 -4.94
CA MET A 258 -8.64 8.17 -4.49
C MET A 258 -8.78 9.65 -4.11
N GLY A 259 -9.93 10.28 -4.33
CA GLY A 259 -10.15 11.68 -4.00
C GLY A 259 -9.83 11.99 -2.54
N GLY A 260 -9.05 13.06 -2.31
CA GLY A 260 -8.56 13.46 -1.00
C GLY A 260 -7.44 12.58 -0.42
N LYS A 261 -7.06 11.48 -1.09
CA LYS A 261 -6.00 10.59 -0.61
C LYS A 261 -4.62 11.06 -1.01
N LYS A 262 -3.64 10.73 -0.17
CA LYS A 262 -2.22 11.07 -0.38
C LYS A 262 -1.38 9.81 -0.49
N VAL A 263 -0.59 9.70 -1.55
CA VAL A 263 0.29 8.55 -1.75
C VAL A 263 1.72 8.99 -1.99
N PHE A 264 2.65 8.39 -1.24
CA PHE A 264 4.08 8.45 -1.54
C PHE A 264 4.55 7.11 -2.09
N VAL A 265 5.19 7.14 -3.26
CA VAL A 265 5.66 5.96 -3.96
C VAL A 265 7.16 6.03 -4.13
N THR A 266 7.87 4.96 -3.74
CA THR A 266 9.33 4.92 -3.83
C THR A 266 9.84 3.63 -4.48
N PHE A 267 10.85 3.78 -5.34
CA PHE A 267 11.51 2.67 -6.04
C PHE A 267 13.03 2.78 -5.97
N GLY A 268 13.72 1.64 -6.01
CA GLY A 268 15.13 1.60 -6.37
C GLY A 268 15.29 1.56 -7.89
N GLY A 269 16.18 2.40 -8.45
CA GLY A 269 16.45 2.44 -9.89
C GLY A 269 17.03 1.14 -10.45
N GLN A 270 17.75 0.38 -9.61
CA GLN A 270 18.34 -0.92 -9.95
C GLN A 270 17.48 -2.12 -9.52
N ASP A 271 16.23 -1.91 -9.11
CA ASP A 271 15.33 -2.98 -8.69
C ASP A 271 14.97 -3.93 -9.86
N LYS A 272 15.41 -5.18 -9.76
CA LYS A 272 15.10 -6.24 -10.75
C LYS A 272 13.90 -7.11 -10.35
N LEU A 273 13.39 -7.00 -9.13
CA LEU A 273 12.28 -7.81 -8.63
C LEU A 273 10.92 -7.13 -8.86
N VAL A 274 10.87 -5.82 -8.63
CA VAL A 274 9.73 -4.95 -8.94
C VAL A 274 10.26 -3.69 -9.63
N PRO A 275 10.67 -3.78 -10.92
CA PRO A 275 11.26 -2.65 -11.61
C PRO A 275 10.31 -1.46 -11.67
N TYR A 276 10.84 -0.24 -11.46
CA TYR A 276 10.06 1.00 -11.61
C TYR A 276 9.37 1.09 -12.97
N SER A 277 10.02 0.58 -14.02
CA SER A 277 9.47 0.53 -15.38
C SER A 277 8.12 -0.16 -15.46
N MET A 278 7.79 -1.10 -14.55
CA MET A 278 6.48 -1.78 -14.50
C MET A 278 5.36 -0.84 -14.02
N SER A 279 5.67 0.05 -13.08
CA SER A 279 4.73 1.03 -12.53
C SER A 279 4.66 2.32 -13.35
N LYS A 280 5.69 2.62 -14.14
CA LYS A 280 5.87 3.92 -14.82
C LYS A 280 4.66 4.37 -15.66
N PRO A 281 4.03 3.56 -16.53
CA PRO A 281 2.89 4.03 -17.32
C PRO A 281 1.69 4.45 -16.45
N PHE A 282 1.39 3.68 -15.40
CA PHE A 282 0.32 4.03 -14.47
C PHE A 282 0.63 5.30 -13.69
N LEU A 283 1.88 5.45 -13.23
CA LEU A 283 2.32 6.62 -12.47
C LEU A 283 2.39 7.89 -13.34
N ASP A 284 2.82 7.77 -14.58
CA ASP A 284 2.81 8.86 -15.55
C ASP A 284 1.37 9.28 -15.87
N PHE A 285 0.47 8.30 -16.10
CA PHE A 285 -0.95 8.58 -16.25
C PHE A 285 -1.51 9.30 -15.03
N LEU A 286 -1.28 8.78 -13.83
CA LEU A 286 -1.83 9.34 -12.61
C LEU A 286 -1.31 10.76 -12.41
N SER A 287 0.00 10.99 -12.57
CA SER A 287 0.61 12.33 -12.46
C SER A 287 -0.01 13.33 -13.44
N LYS A 288 -0.21 12.93 -14.70
CA LYS A 288 -0.81 13.80 -15.72
C LYS A 288 -2.30 14.05 -15.41
N ALA A 289 -3.05 13.03 -14.99
CA ALA A 289 -4.46 13.15 -14.64
C ALA A 289 -4.66 14.10 -13.45
N THR A 290 -3.90 13.93 -12.37
CA THR A 290 -3.97 14.81 -11.18
C THR A 290 -3.55 16.25 -11.45
N ALA A 291 -2.80 16.49 -12.53
CA ALA A 291 -2.37 17.83 -12.93
C ALA A 291 -3.30 18.52 -13.94
N SER A 292 -4.19 17.79 -14.62
CA SER A 292 -4.91 18.31 -15.80
C SER A 292 -6.36 17.92 -15.95
N TRP A 293 -6.87 16.97 -15.16
CA TRP A 293 -8.27 16.53 -15.24
C TRP A 293 -9.04 17.04 -14.03
N ASP A 294 -10.15 17.74 -14.27
CA ASP A 294 -11.02 18.29 -13.22
C ASP A 294 -11.44 17.21 -12.21
N GLY A 295 -11.31 17.53 -10.92
CA GLY A 295 -11.57 16.67 -9.77
C GLY A 295 -10.39 15.78 -9.37
N CYS A 296 -9.48 15.46 -10.31
CA CYS A 296 -8.32 14.61 -10.02
C CYS A 296 -7.25 15.33 -9.20
N GLU A 297 -7.25 16.66 -9.14
CA GLU A 297 -6.34 17.47 -8.31
C GLU A 297 -6.47 17.18 -6.80
N THR A 298 -7.59 16.56 -6.39
CA THR A 298 -7.80 16.12 -5.01
C THR A 298 -6.93 14.93 -4.61
N VAL A 299 -6.33 14.20 -5.56
CA VAL A 299 -5.42 13.08 -5.30
C VAL A 299 -3.99 13.60 -5.25
N THR A 300 -3.29 13.41 -4.13
CA THR A 300 -1.88 13.79 -4.01
C THR A 300 -0.97 12.61 -4.32
N LEU A 301 -0.10 12.75 -5.32
CA LEU A 301 0.93 11.77 -5.67
C LEU A 301 2.32 12.38 -5.48
N LYS A 302 3.09 11.85 -4.53
CA LYS A 302 4.54 12.06 -4.43
C LYS A 302 5.23 10.78 -4.93
N GLN A 303 6.24 10.91 -5.78
CA GLN A 303 7.02 9.76 -6.22
C GLN A 303 8.51 10.06 -6.25
N LYS A 304 9.35 9.08 -5.91
CA LYS A 304 10.82 9.22 -5.94
C LYS A 304 11.50 7.90 -6.31
N VAL A 305 12.41 7.98 -7.27
CA VAL A 305 13.29 6.86 -7.66
C VAL A 305 14.68 7.14 -7.07
N TYR A 306 15.25 6.16 -6.39
CA TYR A 306 16.58 6.23 -5.79
C TYR A 306 17.50 5.42 -6.70
N GLU A 307 18.18 6.11 -7.62
CA GLU A 307 18.81 5.50 -8.81
C GLU A 307 19.73 4.32 -8.47
N GLU A 308 20.55 4.43 -7.43
CA GLU A 308 21.51 3.39 -7.03
C GLU A 308 20.90 2.25 -6.20
N ALA A 309 19.65 2.38 -5.75
CA ALA A 309 19.04 1.38 -4.89
C ALA A 309 18.47 0.20 -5.68
N GLY A 310 18.61 -1.01 -5.14
CA GLY A 310 17.94 -2.22 -5.63
C GLY A 310 16.57 -2.44 -4.97
N HIS A 311 16.21 -3.72 -4.75
CA HIS A 311 14.94 -4.10 -4.09
C HIS A 311 14.98 -3.98 -2.54
N VAL A 312 15.33 -2.80 -2.06
CA VAL A 312 15.62 -2.51 -0.65
C VAL A 312 14.77 -1.34 -0.15
N PHE A 313 14.74 -1.14 1.18
CA PHE A 313 14.16 0.06 1.79
C PHE A 313 15.35 0.80 2.42
N THR A 314 15.95 1.71 1.64
CA THR A 314 17.19 2.40 2.02
C THR A 314 16.94 3.47 3.07
N GLU A 315 17.99 3.98 3.69
CA GLU A 315 17.90 5.07 4.66
C GLU A 315 17.17 6.29 4.09
N PRO A 316 17.53 6.82 2.90
CA PRO A 316 16.79 7.94 2.31
C PRO A 316 15.31 7.64 2.09
N MET A 317 14.96 6.40 1.72
CA MET A 317 13.55 6.02 1.59
C MET A 317 12.83 6.03 2.95
N VAL A 318 13.48 5.55 4.01
CA VAL A 318 12.92 5.56 5.37
C VAL A 318 12.68 7.00 5.82
N LEU A 319 13.68 7.88 5.68
CA LEU A 319 13.59 9.29 6.07
C LEU A 319 12.48 10.03 5.33
N ASP A 320 12.42 9.89 3.99
CA ASP A 320 11.37 10.53 3.18
C ASP A 320 9.97 9.98 3.51
N SER A 321 9.88 8.70 3.91
CA SER A 321 8.61 8.08 4.34
C SER A 321 8.16 8.59 5.70
N LEU A 322 9.09 8.79 6.64
CA LEU A 322 8.81 9.38 7.95
C LEU A 322 8.33 10.82 7.80
N GLU A 323 9.03 11.64 7.00
CA GLU A 323 8.65 13.01 6.70
C GLU A 323 7.22 13.05 6.14
N PHE A 324 6.95 12.28 5.08
CA PHE A 324 5.63 12.23 4.46
C PHE A 324 4.52 11.84 5.44
N LEU A 325 4.72 10.80 6.25
CA LEU A 325 3.71 10.34 7.20
C LEU A 325 3.49 11.34 8.35
N CYS A 326 4.55 11.98 8.85
CA CYS A 326 4.43 13.03 9.85
C CYS A 326 3.62 14.22 9.31
N ASP A 327 3.87 14.65 8.07
CA ASP A 327 3.11 15.74 7.46
C ASP A 327 1.64 15.37 7.28
N VAL A 328 1.35 14.15 6.81
CA VAL A 328 -0.02 13.63 6.72
C VAL A 328 -0.73 13.62 8.08
N MET A 329 -0.04 13.25 9.16
CA MET A 329 -0.61 13.23 10.51
C MET A 329 -0.88 14.64 11.04
N LYS A 330 0.01 15.62 10.77
CA LYS A 330 -0.21 17.03 11.13
C LYS A 330 -1.44 17.60 10.45
N GLU A 331 -1.63 17.29 9.18
CA GLU A 331 -2.80 17.74 8.42
C GLU A 331 -4.10 17.05 8.89
N GLY A 332 -4.01 15.80 9.35
CA GLY A 332 -5.17 15.02 9.80
C GLY A 332 -5.95 14.40 8.63
N PRO A 333 -7.13 13.78 8.90
CA PRO A 333 -7.95 13.18 7.87
C PRO A 333 -8.54 14.24 6.93
N TYR A 334 -8.66 13.90 5.64
CA TYR A 334 -9.28 14.76 4.63
C TYR A 334 -10.72 15.10 5.03
N LYS A 335 -11.07 16.40 5.04
CA LYS A 335 -12.43 16.88 5.26
C LYS A 335 -12.98 17.39 3.93
N GLU A 336 -14.08 16.82 3.45
CA GLU A 336 -14.76 17.27 2.21
C GLU A 336 -15.11 18.78 2.22
N THR A 337 -15.23 19.40 3.40
CA THR A 337 -15.51 20.84 3.56
C THR A 337 -14.36 21.76 3.12
N ASP A 338 -13.14 21.25 2.90
CA ASP A 338 -12.00 22.09 2.51
C ASP A 338 -12.05 22.53 1.03
N VAL A 339 -12.95 21.95 0.22
CA VAL A 339 -13.16 22.32 -1.18
C VAL A 339 -13.98 23.62 -1.31
N ASP A 340 -14.90 23.88 -0.38
CA ASP A 340 -15.82 25.03 -0.44
C ASP A 340 -15.17 26.35 0.02
N SER A 341 -14.00 26.28 0.66
CA SER A 341 -13.22 27.46 1.11
C SER A 341 -12.25 28.03 0.07
N ARG A 342 -12.17 27.41 -1.12
CA ARG A 342 -11.24 27.81 -2.20
C ARG A 342 -11.94 28.18 -3.52
N VAL A 343 -13.25 28.44 -3.49
CA VAL A 343 -13.99 28.98 -4.65
C VAL A 343 -14.16 30.49 -4.52
#